data_AF-A0A409XC58-F1
#
_entry.id   AF-A0A409XC58-F1
#
_cell.length_a   1.000
_cell.length_b   1.000
_cell.length_c   1.000
_cell.angle_alpha   90.00
_cell.angle_beta   90.00
_cell.angle_gamma   90.00
#
_symmetry.space_group_name_H-M   'P 1'
#
loop_
_entity.id
_entity.type
_entity.pdbx_description
1 polymer ?
#
loop_
_entity_poly.entity_id
_entity_poly.type
_entity_poly.pdbx_seq_one_letter_code
_entity_poly.pdbx_strand_id
1 'polypeptide(L)'
;QDLLERSDSTVITPSGPICRPEENFEEDPFQVANTDSTLPGAEPSTPLINRMRSSSPISPDRNLSSSSQFFADLAVPPSSSTTNTPCPVRGDSSRHYAKAKATMKNPIYGTIGGVKKGNKPYVKYRTHKPPNPRNATDGGSVPRFNRVVPRILQQCESLAIETGSWVFFGVQHVTAQTGAITYASPRLVREAKDTADQLANIFNTTTSQLLRSRRTDALACFREVEEVQKSKADIERKYEVIKARLLEYEKRLGCLETNQ
;
A
#
# COMPACT_ATOMS: atom_id res chain seq x y z
N GLN A 1 53.80 -12.59 55.11
CA GLN A 1 53.51 -11.58 56.14
C GLN A 1 52.61 -10.55 55.47
N ASP A 2 51.28 -10.54 55.52
CA ASP A 2 50.23 -11.31 56.20
C ASP A 2 48.97 -11.07 55.32
N LEU A 3 48.26 -12.10 54.87
CA LEU A 3 47.05 -12.67 55.49
C LEU A 3 45.94 -11.65 55.82
N LEU A 4 44.87 -11.67 55.01
CA LEU A 4 43.46 -11.92 55.40
C LEU A 4 42.60 -11.71 54.13
N GLU A 5 42.18 -12.74 53.41
CA GLU A 5 40.99 -13.58 53.68
C GLU A 5 39.74 -12.77 54.08
N ARG A 6 38.82 -12.60 53.14
CA ARG A 6 37.38 -12.73 53.41
C ARG A 6 36.63 -13.21 52.17
N SER A 7 36.35 -14.50 52.24
CA SER A 7 35.35 -15.26 51.53
C SER A 7 33.95 -14.73 51.87
N ASP A 8 33.05 -14.63 50.89
CA ASP A 8 31.64 -14.96 51.08
C ASP A 8 30.99 -15.30 49.72
N SER A 9 31.06 -16.59 49.45
CA SER A 9 30.07 -17.46 48.83
C SER A 9 28.66 -16.87 48.65
N THR A 10 28.16 -16.85 47.41
CA THR A 10 26.73 -17.09 47.18
C THR A 10 26.57 -17.99 45.96
N VAL A 11 26.43 -19.29 46.27
CA VAL A 11 26.02 -20.33 45.34
C VAL A 11 24.51 -20.18 45.12
N ILE A 12 24.09 -19.83 43.91
CA ILE A 12 22.69 -19.92 43.48
C ILE A 12 22.64 -20.86 42.28
N THR A 13 22.23 -22.10 42.55
CA THR A 13 21.47 -23.01 41.68
C THR A 13 21.17 -24.25 42.54
N PRO A 14 20.03 -24.95 42.41
CA PRO A 14 19.44 -25.31 41.12
C PRO A 14 17.89 -25.40 41.08
N SER A 15 17.41 -25.89 39.93
CA SER A 15 16.26 -26.80 39.75
C SER A 15 14.84 -26.25 39.70
N GLY A 16 14.20 -26.48 38.56
CA GLY A 16 12.75 -26.56 38.41
C GLY A 16 12.28 -26.52 36.95
N PRO A 17 12.19 -27.67 36.24
CA PRO A 17 11.40 -27.75 35.02
C PRO A 17 9.91 -27.67 35.39
N ILE A 18 9.23 -26.64 34.90
CA ILE A 18 7.77 -26.54 35.00
C ILE A 18 7.19 -27.52 33.98
N CYS A 19 6.84 -28.72 34.45
CA CYS A 19 5.88 -29.60 33.80
C CYS A 19 4.57 -28.84 33.65
N ARG A 20 4.20 -28.49 32.42
CA ARG A 20 2.81 -28.15 32.10
C ARG A 20 2.01 -29.45 32.03
N PRO A 21 0.85 -29.54 32.68
CA PRO A 21 -0.07 -30.63 32.44
C PRO A 21 -0.56 -30.55 30.99
N GLU A 22 -0.51 -31.68 30.30
CA GLU A 22 -1.29 -31.92 29.09
C GLU A 22 -2.78 -31.85 29.46
N GLU A 23 -3.43 -30.76 29.09
CA GLU A 23 -4.88 -30.75 28.97
C GLU A 23 -5.23 -31.55 27.72
N ASN A 24 -5.69 -32.78 27.96
CA ASN A 24 -6.45 -33.56 27.01
C ASN A 24 -7.62 -32.71 26.53
N PHE A 25 -7.51 -32.18 25.31
CA PHE A 25 -8.65 -31.67 24.58
C PHE A 25 -9.41 -32.89 24.07
N GLU A 26 -10.42 -33.28 24.84
CA GLU A 26 -11.42 -34.26 24.49
C GLU A 26 -12.09 -33.79 23.19
N GLU A 27 -11.90 -34.57 22.11
CA GLU A 27 -12.58 -34.34 20.85
C GLU A 27 -14.08 -34.57 21.06
N ASP A 28 -14.83 -33.47 21.18
CA ASP A 28 -16.28 -33.49 20.98
C ASP A 28 -16.56 -33.80 19.50
N PRO A 29 -17.22 -34.92 19.17
CA PRO A 29 -17.70 -35.14 17.82
C PRO A 29 -18.87 -34.18 17.57
N PHE A 30 -18.61 -33.14 16.79
CA PHE A 30 -19.66 -32.34 16.17
C PHE A 30 -20.58 -33.28 15.39
N GLN A 31 -21.75 -33.54 15.97
CA GLN A 31 -22.88 -34.15 15.30
C GLN A 31 -23.27 -33.23 14.15
N VAL A 32 -22.96 -33.67 12.93
CA VAL A 32 -23.49 -33.10 11.70
C VAL A 32 -24.98 -33.42 11.67
N ALA A 33 -25.79 -32.51 12.21
CA ALA A 33 -27.22 -32.51 11.98
C ALA A 33 -27.45 -32.25 10.49
N ASN A 34 -27.91 -33.28 9.80
CA ASN A 34 -28.55 -33.18 8.50
C ASN A 34 -29.78 -32.27 8.62
N THR A 35 -29.65 -31.02 8.18
CA THR A 35 -30.80 -30.21 7.79
C THR A 35 -30.83 -30.13 6.29
N ASP A 36 -31.57 -31.10 5.74
CA ASP A 36 -32.22 -31.01 4.45
C ASP A 36 -33.04 -29.72 4.39
N SER A 37 -32.71 -28.83 3.46
CA SER A 37 -33.47 -27.62 3.16
C SER A 37 -33.34 -27.34 1.68
N THR A 38 -34.27 -28.01 0.99
CA THR A 38 -34.74 -27.79 -0.37
C THR A 38 -35.21 -26.34 -0.59
N LEU A 39 -35.06 -25.87 -1.85
CA LEU A 39 -35.68 -24.70 -2.55
C LEU A 39 -34.70 -23.55 -2.94
N PRO A 40 -35.01 -22.74 -3.98
CA PRO A 40 -34.93 -23.12 -5.39
C PRO A 40 -34.14 -22.08 -6.23
N GLY A 41 -33.99 -22.40 -7.52
CA GLY A 41 -33.39 -21.63 -8.62
C GLY A 41 -33.11 -20.13 -8.43
N ALA A 42 -31.84 -19.77 -8.66
CA ALA A 42 -31.43 -18.44 -9.09
C ALA A 42 -30.49 -18.59 -10.28
N GLU A 43 -30.88 -17.97 -11.40
CA GLU A 43 -30.15 -18.01 -12.66
C GLU A 43 -28.79 -17.29 -12.59
N PRO A 44 -27.76 -17.77 -13.29
CA PRO A 44 -26.48 -17.09 -13.37
C PRO A 44 -26.55 -15.91 -14.35
N SER A 45 -26.70 -14.70 -13.80
CA SER A 45 -26.44 -13.46 -14.53
C SER A 45 -24.94 -13.32 -14.78
N THR A 46 -24.55 -13.43 -16.06
CA THR A 46 -23.17 -13.21 -16.51
C THR A 46 -22.81 -11.72 -16.44
N PRO A 47 -21.67 -11.33 -15.83
CA PRO A 47 -21.15 -9.98 -15.99
C PRO A 47 -20.39 -9.86 -17.33
N LEU A 48 -20.89 -8.97 -18.18
CA LEU A 48 -20.29 -8.52 -19.43
C LEU A 48 -18.99 -7.73 -19.13
N ILE A 49 -17.87 -8.46 -19.02
CA ILE A 49 -16.54 -7.84 -18.88
C ILE A 49 -16.01 -7.51 -20.28
N ASN A 50 -16.28 -6.27 -20.70
CA ASN A 50 -15.56 -5.62 -21.79
C ASN A 50 -14.11 -5.34 -21.35
N ARG A 51 -13.20 -6.28 -21.60
CA ARG A 51 -11.76 -6.08 -21.42
C ARG A 51 -11.10 -5.92 -22.78
N MET A 52 -11.05 -4.69 -23.27
CA MET A 52 -10.17 -4.32 -24.37
C MET A 52 -8.71 -4.59 -23.97
N ARG A 53 -8.11 -5.62 -24.57
CA ARG A 53 -6.66 -5.85 -24.58
C ARG A 53 -6.08 -5.10 -25.78
N SER A 54 -5.33 -4.04 -25.55
CA SER A 54 -4.34 -3.53 -26.49
C SER A 54 -2.95 -3.94 -25.98
N SER A 55 -2.47 -5.06 -26.47
CA SER A 55 -1.09 -5.53 -26.29
C SER A 55 -0.18 -4.71 -27.21
N SER A 56 0.71 -3.91 -26.62
CA SER A 56 1.84 -3.31 -27.33
C SER A 56 3.10 -4.15 -27.09
N PRO A 57 3.94 -4.39 -28.12
CA PRO A 57 5.14 -5.21 -28.01
C PRO A 57 6.27 -4.44 -27.32
N ILE A 58 6.96 -5.15 -26.40
CA ILE A 58 8.18 -4.69 -25.74
C ILE A 58 9.33 -4.80 -26.74
N SER A 59 9.95 -3.68 -27.08
CA SER A 59 11.23 -3.64 -27.79
C SER A 59 12.37 -3.53 -26.77
N PRO A 60 13.44 -4.34 -26.88
CA PRO A 60 14.68 -4.10 -26.16
C PRO A 60 15.63 -3.34 -27.07
N ASP A 61 16.15 -2.18 -26.65
CA ASP A 61 17.50 -1.76 -27.06
C ASP A 61 18.05 -0.55 -26.27
N ARG A 62 19.27 -0.76 -25.76
CA ARG A 62 20.46 0.12 -25.77
C ARG A 62 20.33 1.59 -25.35
N ASN A 63 21.12 2.00 -24.36
CA ASN A 63 22.48 2.54 -24.61
C ASN A 63 23.09 3.09 -23.30
N LEU A 64 24.20 2.49 -22.88
CA LEU A 64 25.16 3.11 -21.97
C LEU A 64 26.01 4.08 -22.80
N SER A 65 25.78 5.38 -22.64
CA SER A 65 26.72 6.40 -23.11
C SER A 65 27.30 7.14 -21.92
N SER A 66 28.57 6.81 -21.68
CA SER A 66 29.49 7.54 -20.83
C SER A 66 29.78 8.90 -21.49
N SER A 67 29.61 9.99 -20.77
CA SER A 67 30.09 11.31 -21.20
C SER A 67 30.51 12.12 -19.98
N SER A 68 31.80 12.01 -19.69
CA SER A 68 32.58 12.99 -18.94
C SER A 68 32.83 14.20 -19.84
N GLN A 69 32.32 15.37 -19.48
CA GLN A 69 32.89 16.64 -19.94
C GLN A 69 32.92 17.64 -18.79
N PHE A 70 34.16 17.96 -18.42
CA PHE A 70 34.63 19.20 -17.80
C PHE A 70 34.12 20.42 -18.57
N PHE A 71 33.75 21.51 -17.89
CA PHE A 71 34.06 22.93 -18.18
C PHE A 71 33.60 23.72 -16.94
N ALA A 72 34.53 24.31 -16.17
CA ALA A 72 35.03 25.67 -16.29
C ALA A 72 34.07 26.73 -15.68
N ASP A 73 34.47 27.17 -14.49
CA ASP A 73 34.63 28.54 -14.03
C ASP A 73 34.03 29.74 -14.81
N LEU A 74 33.59 30.72 -14.00
CA LEU A 74 33.45 32.17 -14.26
C LEU A 74 32.21 32.66 -15.04
N ALA A 75 31.30 33.33 -14.33
CA ALA A 75 31.08 34.79 -14.46
C ALA A 75 29.75 35.21 -13.79
N VAL A 76 29.87 36.09 -12.79
CA VAL A 76 28.76 36.85 -12.19
C VAL A 76 28.44 38.04 -13.10
N PRO A 77 27.21 38.19 -13.61
CA PRO A 77 26.80 39.43 -14.26
C PRO A 77 26.35 40.48 -13.22
N PRO A 78 26.69 41.77 -13.42
CA PRO A 78 26.29 42.86 -12.54
C PRO A 78 24.84 43.31 -12.78
N SER A 79 24.27 43.76 -11.68
CA SER A 79 22.98 44.42 -11.47
C SER A 79 22.60 45.43 -12.57
N SER A 80 21.51 45.15 -13.28
CA SER A 80 20.82 46.12 -14.13
C SER A 80 19.54 46.61 -13.43
N SER A 81 19.53 47.91 -13.16
CA SER A 81 18.44 48.73 -12.65
C SER A 81 17.16 48.63 -13.50
N THR A 82 16.08 48.12 -12.92
CA THR A 82 14.77 48.09 -13.57
C THR A 82 13.97 49.34 -13.21
N THR A 83 13.76 50.16 -14.23
CA THR A 83 12.91 51.34 -14.27
C THR A 83 11.48 51.03 -13.81
N ASN A 84 11.03 51.72 -12.77
CA ASN A 84 9.64 51.72 -12.29
C ASN A 84 8.72 52.30 -13.39
N THR A 85 8.11 51.43 -14.17
CA THR A 85 6.99 51.80 -15.06
C THR A 85 5.70 51.72 -14.23
N PRO A 86 4.97 52.82 -14.01
CA PRO A 86 3.71 52.79 -13.29
C PRO A 86 2.66 52.08 -14.15
N CYS A 87 2.30 50.85 -13.76
CA CYS A 87 1.16 50.15 -14.34
C CYS A 87 -0.14 50.92 -14.03
N PRO A 88 -1.00 51.17 -15.03
CA PRO A 88 -2.29 51.82 -14.80
C PRO A 88 -3.17 50.94 -13.92
N VAL A 89 -3.57 51.50 -12.77
CA VAL A 89 -4.54 50.93 -11.83
C VAL A 89 -5.90 50.87 -12.52
N ARG A 90 -6.17 49.79 -13.26
CA ARG A 90 -7.53 49.43 -13.64
C ARG A 90 -8.21 48.89 -12.39
N GLY A 91 -9.13 49.68 -11.86
CA GLY A 91 -10.04 49.32 -10.78
C GLY A 91 -10.96 48.18 -11.23
N ASP A 92 -10.44 46.96 -11.19
CA ASP A 92 -11.24 45.77 -11.36
C ASP A 92 -12.03 45.57 -10.08
N SER A 93 -13.33 45.88 -10.13
CA SER A 93 -14.31 45.60 -9.08
C SER A 93 -14.56 44.09 -8.99
N SER A 94 -13.49 43.31 -8.83
CA SER A 94 -13.50 41.90 -8.52
C SER A 94 -14.18 41.76 -7.18
N ARG A 95 -15.49 41.47 -7.21
CA ARG A 95 -16.25 41.00 -6.06
C ARG A 95 -15.50 39.79 -5.51
N HIS A 96 -14.73 40.00 -4.45
CA HIS A 96 -14.08 38.93 -3.72
C HIS A 96 -15.17 38.10 -3.07
N TYR A 97 -15.68 37.11 -3.81
CA TYR A 97 -16.49 36.05 -3.23
C TYR A 97 -15.64 35.41 -2.14
N ALA A 98 -16.03 35.64 -0.88
CA ALA A 98 -15.38 35.04 0.27
C ALA A 98 -15.42 33.52 0.06
N LYS A 99 -14.27 32.93 -0.27
CA LYS A 99 -14.18 31.49 -0.49
C LYS A 99 -14.70 30.80 0.77
N ALA A 100 -15.72 29.96 0.60
CA ALA A 100 -16.33 29.23 1.70
C ALA A 100 -15.21 28.52 2.50
N LYS A 101 -15.08 28.86 3.78
CA LYS A 101 -14.10 28.25 4.67
C LYS A 101 -14.65 26.90 5.12
N ALA A 102 -13.84 25.85 5.05
CA ALA A 102 -14.20 24.56 5.62
C ALA A 102 -14.43 24.73 7.13
N THR A 103 -15.60 24.35 7.62
CA THR A 103 -15.96 24.39 9.05
C THR A 103 -16.33 23.00 9.53
N MET A 104 -16.44 22.80 10.85
CA MET A 104 -16.91 21.52 11.40
C MET A 104 -18.31 21.14 10.92
N LYS A 105 -19.20 22.13 10.71
CA LYS A 105 -20.57 21.89 10.24
C LYS A 105 -20.63 21.61 8.74
N ASN A 106 -19.66 22.14 7.97
CA ASN A 106 -19.57 21.94 6.53
C ASN A 106 -18.12 21.65 6.11
N PRO A 107 -17.67 20.39 6.25
CA PRO A 107 -16.33 19.98 5.83
C PRO A 107 -16.30 19.80 4.31
N ILE A 108 -16.08 20.91 3.57
CA ILE A 108 -16.08 20.95 2.09
C ILE A 108 -15.25 19.84 1.44
N TYR A 109 -14.11 19.48 2.06
CA TYR A 109 -13.19 18.44 1.56
C TYR A 109 -13.18 17.15 2.41
N GLY A 110 -14.18 16.99 3.28
CA GLY A 110 -14.30 15.90 4.23
C GLY A 110 -13.38 16.01 5.45
N THR A 111 -13.37 14.96 6.25
CA THR A 111 -12.56 14.81 7.47
C THR A 111 -11.30 13.98 7.20
N ILE A 112 -10.28 14.16 8.02
CA ILE A 112 -9.07 13.35 8.03
C ILE A 112 -9.35 12.12 8.91
N GLY A 113 -9.49 10.95 8.28
CA GLY A 113 -9.69 9.69 8.99
C GLY A 113 -8.43 9.22 9.73
N GLY A 114 -8.61 8.33 10.71
CA GLY A 114 -7.52 7.65 11.43
C GLY A 114 -6.79 8.48 12.48
N VAL A 115 -7.09 9.78 12.62
CA VAL A 115 -6.45 10.64 13.61
C VAL A 115 -7.07 10.39 14.99
N LYS A 116 -6.22 10.19 16.00
CA LYS A 116 -6.60 9.98 17.40
C LYS A 116 -5.87 10.94 18.34
N LYS A 117 -6.50 11.27 19.47
CA LYS A 117 -5.89 11.99 20.61
C LYS A 117 -5.96 11.07 21.82
N GLY A 118 -4.84 10.39 22.13
CA GLY A 118 -4.86 9.22 23.01
C GLY A 118 -5.72 8.11 22.40
N ASN A 119 -6.64 7.55 23.17
CA ASN A 119 -7.56 6.50 22.70
C ASN A 119 -8.83 7.04 22.03
N LYS A 120 -9.03 8.38 22.04
CA LYS A 120 -10.25 9.01 21.51
C LYS A 120 -10.05 9.42 20.05
N PRO A 121 -11.07 9.29 19.18
CA PRO A 121 -11.01 9.82 17.82
C PRO A 121 -10.83 11.34 17.86
N TYR A 122 -9.96 11.87 17.00
CA TYR A 122 -9.70 13.31 16.90
C TYR A 122 -10.07 13.81 15.50
N VAL A 123 -11.25 14.39 15.37
CA VAL A 123 -11.79 14.83 14.08
C VAL A 123 -11.12 16.13 13.64
N LYS A 124 -10.31 16.06 12.59
CA LYS A 124 -9.77 17.21 11.85
C LYS A 124 -10.44 17.29 10.48
N TYR A 125 -10.82 18.48 10.06
CA TYR A 125 -11.34 18.72 8.71
C TYR A 125 -10.20 19.11 7.76
N ARG A 126 -10.35 18.79 6.48
CA ARG A 126 -9.38 19.18 5.44
C ARG A 126 -9.64 20.62 5.01
N THR A 127 -8.59 21.42 4.95
CA THR A 127 -8.64 22.80 4.45
C THR A 127 -8.53 22.89 2.93
N HIS A 128 -7.98 21.86 2.29
CA HIS A 128 -7.76 21.79 0.85
C HIS A 128 -8.24 20.45 0.27
N LYS A 129 -8.62 20.47 -1.02
CA LYS A 129 -8.96 19.26 -1.76
C LYS A 129 -7.75 18.31 -1.76
N PRO A 130 -7.91 17.04 -1.34
CA PRO A 130 -6.82 16.08 -1.42
C PRO A 130 -6.42 15.86 -2.89
N PRO A 131 -5.13 15.62 -3.18
CA PRO A 131 -4.72 15.18 -4.52
C PRO A 131 -5.45 13.90 -4.90
N ASN A 132 -5.79 13.74 -6.18
CA ASN A 132 -6.38 12.50 -6.67
C ASN A 132 -5.46 11.31 -6.33
N PRO A 133 -6.01 10.19 -5.85
CA PRO A 133 -5.23 8.99 -5.60
C PRO A 133 -4.56 8.56 -6.91
N ARG A 134 -3.26 8.32 -6.86
CA ARG A 134 -2.51 7.73 -7.99
C ARG A 134 -2.48 6.23 -7.81
N ASN A 135 -2.42 5.49 -8.90
CA ASN A 135 -2.21 4.06 -8.78
C ASN A 135 -0.81 3.84 -8.23
N ALA A 136 -0.69 2.87 -7.33
CA ALA A 136 0.61 2.48 -6.77
C ALA A 136 1.58 2.00 -7.86
N THR A 137 1.04 1.48 -8.97
CA THR A 137 1.76 1.00 -10.15
C THR A 137 2.19 2.13 -11.08
N ASP A 138 1.67 3.35 -10.90
CA ASP A 138 2.07 4.47 -11.74
C ASP A 138 3.55 4.82 -11.43
N GLY A 139 4.40 4.84 -12.46
CA GLY A 139 5.83 5.12 -12.32
C GLY A 139 6.15 6.46 -11.62
N GLY A 140 5.19 7.40 -11.58
CA GLY A 140 5.32 8.68 -10.90
C GLY A 140 5.05 8.66 -9.38
N SER A 141 4.61 7.53 -8.80
CA SER A 141 4.25 7.45 -7.38
C SER A 141 5.49 7.39 -6.47
N VAL A 142 6.48 6.54 -6.82
CA VAL A 142 7.74 6.40 -6.05
C VAL A 142 8.59 7.67 -6.06
N PRO A 143 8.86 8.33 -7.21
CA PRO A 143 9.64 9.58 -7.20
C PRO A 143 8.95 10.69 -6.41
N ARG A 144 7.62 10.76 -6.47
CA ARG A 144 6.86 11.73 -5.67
C ARG A 144 6.95 11.42 -4.18
N PHE A 145 6.86 10.16 -3.80
CA PHE A 145 7.06 9.71 -2.42
C PHE A 145 8.44 10.16 -1.91
N ASN A 146 9.51 9.81 -2.62
CA ASN A 146 10.88 10.18 -2.26
C ASN A 146 11.10 11.70 -2.20
N ARG A 147 10.37 12.49 -3.00
CA ARG A 147 10.44 13.96 -2.94
C ARG A 147 9.68 14.57 -1.77
N VAL A 148 8.56 13.96 -1.37
CA VAL A 148 7.65 14.52 -0.34
C VAL A 148 8.09 14.12 1.07
N VAL A 149 8.57 12.89 1.26
CA VAL A 149 8.95 12.38 2.58
C VAL A 149 10.02 13.24 3.28
N PRO A 150 11.12 13.66 2.63
CA PRO A 150 12.12 14.53 3.28
C PRO A 150 11.55 15.86 3.77
N ARG A 151 10.58 16.44 3.04
CA ARG A 151 9.92 17.69 3.45
C ARG A 151 9.09 17.50 4.72
N ILE A 152 8.38 16.37 4.82
CA ILE A 152 7.60 16.03 6.01
C ILE A 152 8.54 15.76 7.19
N LEU A 153 9.64 15.03 6.98
CA LEU A 153 10.65 14.78 8.00
C LEU A 153 11.20 16.10 8.58
N GLN A 154 11.57 17.04 7.72
CA GLN A 154 12.04 18.37 8.15
C GLN A 154 10.98 19.13 8.95
N GLN A 155 9.71 19.05 8.57
CA GLN A 155 8.60 19.65 9.32
C GLN A 155 8.41 18.99 10.69
N CYS A 156 8.51 17.66 10.77
CA CYS A 156 8.45 16.93 12.03
C CYS A 156 9.63 17.30 12.95
N GLU A 157 10.83 17.46 12.39
CA GLU A 157 12.02 17.91 13.11
C GLU A 157 11.85 19.34 13.65
N SER A 158 11.47 20.28 12.79
CA SER A 158 11.24 21.68 13.20
C SER A 158 10.18 21.77 14.29
N LEU A 159 9.05 21.06 14.15
CA LEU A 159 7.99 21.02 15.15
C LEU A 159 8.49 20.45 16.48
N ALA A 160 9.27 19.37 16.44
CA ALA A 160 9.80 18.74 17.65
C ALA A 160 10.80 19.64 18.38
N ILE A 161 11.65 20.37 17.67
CA ILE A 161 12.59 21.33 18.24
C ILE A 161 11.86 22.53 18.83
N GLU A 162 10.92 23.12 18.08
CA GLU A 162 10.18 24.32 18.47
C GLU A 162 9.33 24.09 19.72
N THR A 163 8.63 22.95 19.78
CA THR A 163 7.69 22.65 20.88
C THR A 163 8.26 21.76 21.98
N GLY A 164 9.47 21.21 21.77
CA GLY A 164 10.05 20.21 22.64
C GLY A 164 9.19 18.94 22.77
N SER A 165 8.40 18.60 21.76
CA SER A 165 7.47 17.46 21.80
C SER A 165 8.12 16.12 21.44
N TRP A 166 7.52 15.03 21.94
CA TRP A 166 7.84 13.67 21.50
C TRP A 166 7.13 13.39 20.18
N VAL A 167 7.91 13.20 19.12
CA VAL A 167 7.39 12.95 17.77
C VAL A 167 7.99 11.65 17.26
N PHE A 168 7.13 10.76 16.77
CA PHE A 168 7.51 9.58 16.01
C PHE A 168 6.80 9.62 14.66
N PHE A 169 7.54 9.42 13.58
CA PHE A 169 7.02 9.39 12.23
C PHE A 169 7.53 8.13 11.52
N GLY A 170 6.62 7.35 10.95
CA GLY A 170 6.95 6.15 10.19
C GLY A 170 6.20 6.17 8.86
N VAL A 171 6.90 5.84 7.78
CA VAL A 171 6.30 5.79 6.45
C VAL A 171 6.92 4.69 5.59
N GLN A 172 6.08 4.00 4.83
CA GLN A 172 6.50 3.00 3.85
C GLN A 172 5.69 3.17 2.56
N HIS A 173 6.35 3.11 1.40
CA HIS A 173 5.65 3.05 0.12
C HIS A 173 5.33 1.59 -0.24
N VAL A 174 4.15 1.33 -0.79
CA VAL A 174 3.68 -0.03 -1.09
C VAL A 174 4.51 -0.78 -2.14
N THR A 175 5.24 -0.05 -2.99
CA THR A 175 6.17 -0.63 -3.97
C THR A 175 7.65 -0.36 -3.64
N ALA A 176 7.95 0.28 -2.51
CA ALA A 176 9.35 0.47 -2.11
C ALA A 176 9.99 -0.89 -1.82
N GLN A 177 11.15 -1.11 -2.44
CA GLN A 177 11.99 -2.28 -2.15
C GLN A 177 12.82 -2.06 -0.87
N THR A 178 13.06 -0.80 -0.52
CA THR A 178 13.75 -0.41 0.72
C THR A 178 12.83 -0.56 1.92
N GLY A 179 13.44 -0.71 3.10
CA GLY A 179 12.73 -0.74 4.37
C GLY A 179 11.99 0.56 4.70
N ALA A 180 11.17 0.50 5.75
CA ALA A 180 10.44 1.64 6.28
C ALA A 180 11.38 2.80 6.66
N ILE A 181 10.96 4.02 6.35
CA ILE A 181 11.63 5.24 6.80
C ILE A 181 10.98 5.66 8.11
N THR A 182 11.77 5.69 9.19
CA THR A 182 11.32 6.09 10.52
C THR A 182 12.15 7.26 11.05
N TYR A 183 11.49 8.15 11.79
CA TYR A 183 12.09 9.27 12.49
C TYR A 183 11.54 9.33 13.91
N ALA A 184 12.44 9.55 14.87
CA ALA A 184 12.12 9.80 16.26
C ALA A 184 12.76 11.13 16.69
N SER A 185 12.02 11.98 17.40
CA SER A 185 12.55 13.28 17.81
C SER A 185 13.73 13.15 18.78
N PRO A 186 14.68 14.12 18.78
CA PRO A 186 15.84 14.08 19.67
C PRO A 186 15.48 13.95 21.15
N ARG A 187 14.34 14.52 21.58
CA ARG A 187 13.83 14.38 22.95
C ARG A 187 13.37 12.95 23.25
N LEU A 188 12.61 12.34 22.33
CA LEU A 188 12.13 10.96 22.48
C LEU A 188 13.31 9.98 22.54
N VAL A 189 14.31 10.15 21.69
CA VAL A 189 15.51 9.31 21.67
C VAL A 189 16.31 9.46 22.97
N ARG A 190 16.38 10.66 23.55
CA ARG A 190 17.11 10.90 24.81
C ARG A 190 16.42 10.30 26.02
N GLU A 191 15.10 10.44 26.10
CA GLU A 191 14.32 10.04 27.28
C GLU A 191 13.89 8.56 27.23
N ALA A 192 13.69 8.00 26.02
CA ALA A 192 13.15 6.66 25.83
C ALA A 192 13.69 6.00 24.55
N LYS A 193 15.03 5.89 24.44
CA LYS A 193 15.72 5.30 23.29
C LYS A 193 15.19 3.92 22.91
N ASP A 194 15.16 3.00 23.88
CA ASP A 194 14.77 1.61 23.64
C ASP A 194 13.33 1.51 23.15
N THR A 195 12.42 2.33 23.69
CA THR A 195 11.03 2.41 23.25
C THR A 195 10.92 2.96 21.83
N ALA A 196 11.72 3.96 21.46
CA ALA A 196 11.75 4.50 20.10
C ALA A 196 12.24 3.44 19.09
N ASP A 197 13.28 2.70 19.44
CA ASP A 197 13.82 1.60 18.63
C ASP A 197 12.79 0.45 18.50
N GLN A 198 12.10 0.10 19.58
CA GLN A 198 11.01 -0.87 19.55
C GLN A 198 9.86 -0.43 18.63
N LEU A 199 9.45 0.84 18.68
CA LEU A 199 8.41 1.38 17.79
C LEU A 199 8.82 1.31 16.32
N ALA A 200 10.08 1.63 16.00
CA ALA A 200 10.62 1.49 14.66
C ALA A 200 10.60 0.03 14.18
N ASN A 201 11.00 -0.91 15.04
CA ASN A 201 10.98 -2.34 14.74
C ASN A 201 9.57 -2.90 14.55
N ILE A 202 8.61 -2.53 15.39
CA ILE A 202 7.19 -2.92 15.27
C ILE A 202 6.63 -2.40 13.96
N PHE A 203 6.88 -1.13 13.63
CA PHE A 203 6.42 -0.53 12.38
C PHE A 203 7.02 -1.22 11.15
N ASN A 204 8.33 -1.46 11.14
CA ASN A 204 9.02 -2.15 10.04
C ASN A 204 8.53 -3.59 9.86
N THR A 205 8.32 -4.31 10.96
CA THR A 205 7.78 -5.69 10.94
C THR A 205 6.35 -5.71 10.38
N THR A 206 5.49 -4.81 10.87
CA THR A 206 4.09 -4.73 10.45
C THR A 206 3.97 -4.39 8.96
N THR A 207 4.72 -3.38 8.50
CA THR A 207 4.73 -2.99 7.09
C THR A 207 5.30 -4.08 6.19
N SER A 208 6.35 -4.80 6.63
CA SER A 208 6.88 -5.96 5.92
C SER A 208 5.87 -7.11 5.81
N GLN A 209 5.11 -7.40 6.87
CA GLN A 209 4.04 -8.39 6.85
C GLN A 209 2.92 -8.01 5.87
N LEU A 210 2.49 -6.75 5.89
CA LEU A 210 1.49 -6.24 4.93
C LEU A 210 1.97 -6.36 3.47
N LEU A 211 3.23 -6.06 3.21
CA LEU A 211 3.82 -6.22 1.87
C LEU A 211 3.88 -7.68 1.44
N ARG A 212 4.22 -8.60 2.35
CA ARG A 212 4.22 -10.04 2.08
C ARG A 212 2.82 -10.56 1.80
N SER A 213 1.85 -10.24 2.67
CA SER A 213 0.43 -10.62 2.49
C SER A 213 -0.10 -10.12 1.15
N ARG A 214 0.17 -8.86 0.77
CA ARG A 214 -0.25 -8.36 -0.53
C ARG A 214 0.35 -9.14 -1.71
N ARG A 215 1.61 -9.59 -1.59
CA ARG A 215 2.25 -10.40 -2.65
C ARG A 215 1.66 -11.80 -2.71
N THR A 216 1.34 -12.41 -1.57
CA THR A 216 0.68 -13.73 -1.55
C THR A 216 -0.71 -13.66 -2.18
N ASP A 217 -1.48 -12.61 -1.88
CA ASP A 217 -2.82 -12.41 -2.45
C ASP A 217 -2.75 -12.20 -3.96
N ALA A 218 -1.77 -11.41 -4.43
CA ALA A 218 -1.55 -11.22 -5.87
C ALA A 218 -1.21 -12.54 -6.57
N LEU A 219 -0.35 -13.38 -5.97
CA LEU A 219 0.01 -14.68 -6.53
C LEU A 219 -1.17 -15.66 -6.53
N ALA A 220 -2.00 -15.67 -5.48
CA ALA A 220 -3.22 -16.46 -5.44
C ALA A 220 -4.19 -16.06 -6.57
N CYS A 221 -4.43 -14.75 -6.73
CA CYS A 221 -5.25 -14.23 -7.82
C CYS A 221 -4.69 -14.61 -9.21
N PHE A 222 -3.36 -14.59 -9.40
CA PHE A 222 -2.77 -15.03 -10.67
C PHE A 222 -3.00 -16.52 -10.96
N ARG A 223 -2.92 -17.39 -9.94
CA ARG A 223 -3.19 -18.82 -10.09
C ARG A 223 -4.65 -19.08 -10.44
N GLU A 224 -5.59 -18.44 -9.74
CA GLU A 224 -7.02 -18.56 -10.03
C GLU A 224 -7.34 -18.12 -11.46
N VAL A 225 -6.75 -17.01 -11.92
CA VAL A 225 -6.92 -16.53 -13.29
C VAL A 225 -6.35 -17.53 -14.32
N GLU A 226 -5.24 -18.20 -14.01
CA GLU A 226 -4.66 -19.23 -14.88
C GLU A 226 -5.55 -20.49 -14.94
N GLU A 227 -6.08 -20.94 -13.80
CA GLU A 227 -6.98 -22.10 -13.72
C GLU A 227 -8.28 -21.85 -14.49
N VAL A 228 -8.89 -20.68 -14.32
CA VAL A 228 -10.09 -20.28 -15.06
C VAL A 228 -9.81 -20.21 -16.56
N GLN A 229 -8.63 -19.75 -16.98
CA GLN A 229 -8.25 -19.72 -18.39
C GLN A 229 -8.05 -21.13 -18.97
N LYS A 230 -7.43 -22.05 -18.22
CA LYS A 230 -7.27 -23.45 -18.64
C LYS A 230 -8.63 -24.14 -18.78
N SER A 231 -9.49 -24.00 -17.77
CA SER A 231 -10.85 -24.55 -17.78
C SER A 231 -11.66 -24.01 -18.97
N LYS A 232 -11.58 -22.71 -19.23
CA LYS A 232 -12.21 -22.08 -20.39
C LYS A 232 -11.71 -22.69 -21.71
N ALA A 233 -10.39 -22.84 -21.88
CA ALA A 233 -9.81 -23.41 -23.10
C ALA A 233 -10.23 -24.89 -23.30
N ASP A 234 -10.36 -25.66 -22.22
CA ASP A 234 -10.82 -27.04 -22.28
C ASP A 234 -12.31 -27.14 -22.63
N ILE A 235 -13.14 -26.25 -22.10
CA ILE A 235 -14.56 -26.14 -22.45
C ILE A 235 -14.71 -25.74 -23.93
N GLU A 236 -13.95 -24.75 -24.40
CA GLU A 236 -13.95 -24.34 -25.80
C GLU A 236 -13.53 -25.49 -26.73
N ARG A 237 -12.49 -26.26 -26.35
CA ARG A 237 -12.08 -27.45 -27.12
C ARG A 237 -13.20 -28.49 -27.20
N LYS A 238 -13.89 -28.77 -26.08
CA LYS A 238 -15.03 -29.72 -26.06
C LYS A 238 -16.21 -29.20 -26.88
N TYR A 239 -16.48 -27.90 -26.81
CA TYR A 239 -17.53 -27.25 -27.59
C TYR A 239 -17.32 -27.42 -29.09
N GLU A 240 -16.10 -27.17 -29.58
CA GLU A 240 -15.78 -27.36 -31.00
C GLU A 240 -15.91 -28.83 -31.45
N VAL A 241 -15.53 -29.80 -30.61
CA VAL A 241 -15.73 -31.22 -30.91
C VAL A 241 -17.22 -31.59 -31.02
N ILE A 242 -18.04 -31.11 -30.09
CA ILE A 242 -19.50 -31.36 -30.12
C ILE A 242 -20.13 -30.70 -31.35
N LYS A 243 -19.75 -29.46 -31.64
CA LYS A 243 -20.22 -28.71 -32.80
C LYS A 243 -19.88 -29.42 -34.12
N ALA A 244 -18.66 -29.94 -34.26
CA ALA A 244 -18.27 -30.72 -35.43
C ALA A 244 -19.12 -31.99 -35.60
N ARG A 245 -19.43 -32.69 -34.50
CA ARG A 245 -20.31 -33.87 -34.52
C ARG A 245 -21.74 -33.53 -34.93
N LEU A 246 -22.29 -32.43 -34.43
CA LEU A 246 -23.65 -31.98 -34.82
C LEU A 246 -23.74 -31.71 -36.31
N LEU A 247 -22.75 -31.00 -36.88
CA LEU A 247 -22.68 -30.75 -38.31
C LEU A 247 -22.61 -32.05 -39.12
N GLU A 248 -21.85 -33.04 -38.64
CA GLU A 248 -21.80 -34.36 -39.27
C GLU A 248 -23.18 -35.06 -39.29
N TYR A 249 -23.93 -35.00 -38.19
CA TYR A 249 -25.29 -35.55 -38.12
C TYR A 249 -26.26 -34.82 -39.05
N GLU A 250 -26.22 -33.50 -39.08
CA GLU A 250 -27.04 -32.68 -39.99
C GLU A 250 -26.78 -33.06 -41.45
N LYS A 251 -25.52 -33.23 -41.84
CA LYS A 251 -25.14 -33.66 -43.19
C LYS A 251 -25.66 -35.06 -43.52
N ARG A 252 -25.58 -36.01 -42.58
CA ARG A 252 -26.08 -37.38 -42.77
C ARG A 252 -27.60 -37.41 -42.95
N LEU A 253 -28.34 -36.62 -42.17
CA LEU A 253 -29.79 -36.51 -42.28
C LEU A 253 -30.21 -35.90 -43.63
N GLY A 254 -29.53 -34.84 -44.09
CA GLY A 254 -29.82 -34.24 -45.41
C GLY A 254 -29.58 -35.20 -46.59
N CYS A 255 -28.64 -36.15 -46.48
CA CYS A 255 -28.45 -37.19 -47.50
C CYS A 255 -29.56 -38.24 -47.53
N LEU A 256 -30.31 -38.44 -46.44
CA LEU A 256 -31.43 -39.37 -46.41
C LEU A 256 -32.69 -38.77 -47.05
N GLU A 257 -32.94 -37.49 -46.84
CA GLU A 257 -34.11 -36.79 -47.39
C GLU A 257 -34.10 -36.69 -48.92
N THR A 258 -32.93 -36.74 -49.55
CA THR A 258 -32.78 -36.65 -51.02
C THR A 258 -32.96 -37.97 -51.76
N ASN A 259 -33.09 -39.09 -51.05
CA ASN A 259 -33.31 -40.43 -51.62
C ASN A 259 -34.77 -40.90 -51.54
N GLN A 260 -35.70 -40.03 -51.14
CA GLN A 260 -37.15 -40.24 -51.25
C GLN A 260 -37.70 -39.51 -52.47
#